data_AF-A0AAD8VR33-F1
#
_entry.id   AF-A0AAD8VR33-F1
#
_cell.length_a   1.000
_cell.length_b   1.000
_cell.length_c   1.000
_cell.angle_alpha   90.00
_cell.angle_beta   90.00
_cell.angle_gamma   90.00
#
_symmetry.space_group_name_H-M   'P 1'
#
loop_
_entity.id
_entity.type
_entity.pdbx_description
1 polymer ?
#
loop_
_entity_poly.entity_id
_entity_poly.type
_entity_poly.pdbx_seq_one_letter_code
_entity_poly.pdbx_strand_id
1 'polypeptide(L)'
;MAFARREHGPPRPALLFLLSIPPLLVLFTFSSAAAAPPSAASPAALHNNNWAVLVCTSRFWFNYRHMANTLSLYRTVKRLGIPDERIILMLADDMACNPRNNYPAQVFNNENHQLNLYGDNVEVDYRGYEVTVENFLRILTGRHESSVPRSKRLLSDEGSHILLYMTGHGGDEFLKFQDNEELQSHDLADAVKQMKEKHRFKELLIMVDTCQAATLFSQEWQSERIVCRT
;
A
#
# COMPACT_ATOMS: atom_id res chain seq x y z
N MET A 1 29.19 57.24 -84.97
CA MET A 1 28.68 58.43 -84.26
C MET A 1 27.17 58.27 -84.16
N ALA A 2 26.59 57.85 -83.03
CA ALA A 2 26.28 58.64 -81.82
C ALA A 2 25.27 59.76 -82.16
N PHE A 3 24.19 60.06 -81.43
CA PHE A 3 23.59 59.58 -80.16
C PHE A 3 22.28 60.38 -80.01
N ALA A 4 21.23 59.80 -79.37
CA ALA A 4 20.24 60.45 -78.47
C ALA A 4 19.47 61.74 -78.88
N ARG A 5 18.32 62.15 -78.32
CA ARG A 5 17.23 61.65 -77.45
C ARG A 5 16.20 62.80 -77.44
N ARG A 6 14.90 62.45 -77.26
CA ARG A 6 13.82 63.23 -76.58
C ARG A 6 13.36 64.54 -77.27
N GLU A 7 12.07 64.91 -77.33
CA GLU A 7 11.08 64.97 -76.24
C GLU A 7 9.60 64.74 -76.64
N HIS A 8 8.81 64.55 -75.58
CA HIS A 8 7.39 64.21 -75.51
C HIS A 8 6.42 65.38 -75.76
N GLY A 9 5.23 65.05 -76.25
CA GLY A 9 3.98 65.72 -75.87
C GLY A 9 2.87 64.67 -75.72
N PRO A 10 2.20 64.53 -74.56
CA PRO A 10 1.12 63.56 -74.40
C PRO A 10 -0.23 64.14 -74.86
N PRO A 11 -1.12 63.33 -75.46
CA PRO A 11 -2.48 63.74 -75.76
C PRO A 11 -3.47 63.47 -74.60
N ARG A 12 -4.66 64.02 -74.81
CA ARG A 12 -5.80 64.31 -73.94
C ARG A 12 -6.47 63.09 -73.26
N PRO A 13 -7.24 63.32 -72.17
CA PRO A 13 -7.86 62.25 -71.40
C PRO A 13 -9.14 61.75 -72.07
N ALA A 14 -9.36 60.44 -72.05
CA ALA A 14 -10.63 59.81 -72.36
C ALA A 14 -11.08 58.95 -71.16
N LEU A 15 -12.36 59.13 -70.84
CA LEU A 15 -13.11 58.59 -69.72
C LEU A 15 -13.31 57.07 -69.89
N LEU A 16 -13.01 56.26 -68.87
CA LEU A 16 -13.36 54.84 -68.82
C LEU A 16 -13.92 54.49 -67.43
N PHE A 17 -15.18 54.06 -67.43
CA PHE A 17 -15.95 53.61 -66.28
C PHE A 17 -15.33 52.34 -65.68
N LEU A 18 -14.95 52.38 -64.40
CA LEU A 18 -14.51 51.23 -63.63
C LEU A 18 -15.71 50.57 -62.94
N LEU A 19 -16.03 49.35 -63.35
CA LEU A 19 -16.90 48.41 -62.65
C LEU A 19 -16.16 47.87 -61.41
N SER A 20 -16.67 48.19 -60.22
CA SER A 20 -16.15 47.68 -58.94
C SER A 20 -16.60 46.23 -58.71
N ILE A 21 -15.66 45.30 -58.79
CA ILE A 21 -15.83 43.90 -58.36
C ILE A 21 -15.56 43.84 -56.84
N PRO A 22 -16.44 43.26 -56.01
CA PRO A 22 -16.17 43.12 -54.58
C PRO A 22 -15.10 42.03 -54.35
N PRO A 23 -14.22 42.18 -53.36
CA PRO A 23 -13.21 41.17 -53.08
C PRO A 23 -13.86 39.93 -52.44
N LEU A 24 -13.68 38.77 -53.08
CA LEU A 24 -14.03 37.47 -52.55
C LEU A 24 -13.08 37.16 -51.38
N LEU A 25 -13.55 37.34 -50.15
CA LEU A 25 -12.82 37.04 -48.93
C LEU A 25 -12.71 35.51 -48.77
N VAL A 26 -11.59 34.94 -49.20
CA VAL A 26 -11.26 33.52 -48.96
C VAL A 26 -10.93 33.36 -47.49
N LEU A 27 -11.90 32.88 -46.69
CA LEU A 27 -11.67 32.43 -45.32
C LEU A 27 -10.83 31.16 -45.34
N PHE A 28 -9.53 31.29 -45.10
CA PHE A 28 -8.69 30.16 -44.71
C PHE A 28 -9.10 29.72 -43.30
N THR A 29 -9.89 28.65 -43.20
CA THR A 29 -10.12 27.97 -41.93
C THR A 29 -8.82 27.29 -41.52
N PHE A 30 -8.04 27.93 -40.66
CA PHE A 30 -6.98 27.24 -39.92
C PHE A 30 -7.64 26.22 -39.00
N SER A 31 -7.61 24.94 -39.39
CA SER A 31 -7.96 23.85 -38.49
C SER A 31 -6.84 23.75 -37.45
N SER A 32 -6.99 24.49 -36.36
CA SER A 32 -6.13 24.35 -35.19
C SER A 32 -6.45 22.99 -34.59
N ALA A 33 -5.63 21.99 -34.92
CA ALA A 33 -5.57 20.75 -34.16
C ALA A 33 -5.09 21.13 -32.75
N ALA A 34 -6.05 21.46 -31.87
CA ALA A 34 -5.79 21.57 -30.45
C ALA A 34 -5.28 20.20 -30.02
N ALA A 35 -3.97 20.10 -29.80
CA ALA A 35 -3.39 18.95 -29.16
C ALA A 35 -4.14 18.78 -27.84
N ALA A 36 -4.87 17.67 -27.71
CA ALA A 36 -5.52 17.32 -26.47
C ALA A 36 -4.47 17.42 -25.36
N PRO A 37 -4.81 18.00 -24.19
CA PRO A 37 -3.90 17.97 -23.05
C PRO A 37 -3.44 16.52 -22.87
N PRO A 38 -2.17 16.26 -22.52
CA PRO A 38 -1.73 14.91 -22.24
C PRO A 38 -2.73 14.32 -21.27
N SER A 39 -3.36 13.20 -21.65
CA SER A 39 -4.26 12.45 -20.78
C SER A 39 -3.56 12.40 -19.44
N ALA A 40 -4.16 13.04 -18.43
CA ALA A 40 -3.71 12.87 -17.06
C ALA A 40 -3.52 11.37 -16.90
N ALA A 41 -2.30 10.97 -16.53
CA ALA A 41 -2.01 9.57 -16.25
C ALA A 41 -3.19 9.08 -15.41
N SER A 42 -3.86 8.00 -15.87
CA SER A 42 -4.87 7.35 -15.04
C SER A 42 -4.28 7.26 -13.64
N PRO A 43 -4.98 7.74 -12.58
CA PRO A 43 -4.43 7.69 -11.24
C PRO A 43 -3.96 6.25 -11.08
N ALA A 44 -2.64 6.05 -10.92
CA ALA A 44 -2.00 4.75 -10.92
C ALA A 44 -2.94 3.80 -10.19
N ALA A 45 -3.54 2.84 -10.93
CA ALA A 45 -4.79 2.18 -10.57
C ALA A 45 -4.85 2.04 -9.06
N LEU A 46 -5.67 2.87 -8.39
CA LEU A 46 -5.64 2.97 -6.94
C LEU A 46 -5.79 1.55 -6.40
N HIS A 47 -4.69 0.95 -5.91
CA HIS A 47 -4.68 -0.41 -5.43
C HIS A 47 -5.58 -0.41 -4.20
N ASN A 48 -6.83 -0.78 -4.40
CA ASN A 48 -7.89 -0.66 -3.42
C ASN A 48 -8.20 -2.01 -2.78
N ASN A 49 -7.29 -2.99 -2.88
CA ASN A 49 -7.41 -4.32 -2.28
C ASN A 49 -6.17 -4.65 -1.44
N ASN A 50 -5.80 -3.72 -0.57
CA ASN A 50 -4.68 -3.89 0.36
C ASN A 50 -5.20 -4.46 1.68
N TRP A 51 -4.47 -5.45 2.21
CA TRP A 51 -4.72 -6.10 3.48
C TRP A 51 -3.48 -6.01 4.37
N ALA A 52 -3.67 -5.99 5.67
CA ALA A 52 -2.58 -6.09 6.64
C ALA A 52 -2.88 -7.19 7.66
N VAL A 53 -1.88 -8.01 7.98
CA VAL A 53 -1.89 -8.95 9.10
C VAL A 53 -0.74 -8.54 10.01
N LEU A 54 -1.07 -8.03 11.19
CA LEU A 54 -0.12 -7.41 12.13
C LEU A 54 -0.10 -8.21 13.42
N VAL A 55 1.05 -8.82 13.75
CA VAL A 55 1.16 -9.80 14.83
C VAL A 55 2.24 -9.40 15.83
N CYS A 56 1.84 -9.11 17.07
CA CYS A 56 2.73 -9.08 18.22
C CYS A 56 2.65 -10.42 18.96
N THR A 57 3.72 -11.21 18.89
CA THR A 57 3.72 -12.58 19.43
C THR A 57 4.18 -12.65 20.89
N SER A 58 4.78 -11.58 21.42
CA SER A 58 5.38 -11.57 22.75
C SER A 58 4.46 -11.07 23.85
N ARG A 59 4.69 -11.55 25.07
CA ARG A 59 3.98 -11.15 26.29
C ARG A 59 4.90 -10.52 27.32
N PHE A 60 4.33 -10.01 28.40
CA PHE A 60 5.02 -9.39 29.53
C PHE A 60 5.57 -7.99 29.26
N TRP A 61 5.63 -7.21 30.34
CA TRP A 61 5.99 -5.79 30.31
C TRP A 61 7.36 -5.50 29.67
N PHE A 62 8.36 -6.34 29.89
CA PHE A 62 9.69 -6.13 29.31
C PHE A 62 9.72 -6.26 27.78
N ASN A 63 8.64 -6.77 27.17
CA ASN A 63 8.45 -6.87 25.73
C ASN A 63 7.54 -5.77 25.16
N TYR A 64 7.31 -4.69 25.91
CA TYR A 64 6.50 -3.54 25.52
C TYR A 64 6.74 -3.07 24.08
N ARG A 65 8.01 -3.07 23.65
CA ARG A 65 8.44 -2.64 22.31
C ARG A 65 7.73 -3.37 21.18
N HIS A 66 7.46 -4.68 21.32
CA HIS A 66 6.83 -5.47 20.26
C HIS A 66 5.39 -4.98 20.01
N MET A 67 4.64 -4.75 21.09
CA MET A 67 3.28 -4.21 20.97
C MET A 67 3.28 -2.77 20.43
N ALA A 68 4.22 -1.93 20.89
CA ALA A 68 4.37 -0.57 20.38
C ALA A 68 4.73 -0.54 18.88
N ASN A 69 5.58 -1.46 18.41
CA ASN A 69 5.92 -1.59 16.99
C ASN A 69 4.69 -1.99 16.17
N THR A 70 3.94 -3.03 16.59
CA THR A 70 2.71 -3.46 15.92
C THR A 70 1.66 -2.36 15.85
N LEU A 71 1.43 -1.63 16.95
CA LEU A 71 0.49 -0.51 16.96
C LEU A 71 0.96 0.67 16.10
N SER A 72 2.27 0.89 16.00
CA SER A 72 2.84 1.90 15.09
C SER A 72 2.53 1.57 13.63
N LEU A 73 2.66 0.31 13.24
CA LEU A 73 2.28 -0.14 11.90
C LEU A 73 0.78 -0.07 11.69
N TYR A 74 -0.03 -0.51 12.65
CA TYR A 74 -1.49 -0.43 12.59
C TYR A 74 -1.98 0.99 12.29
N ARG A 75 -1.47 1.98 13.03
CA ARG A 75 -1.79 3.40 12.77
C ARG A 75 -1.31 3.86 11.40
N THR A 76 -0.14 3.39 10.96
CA THR A 76 0.43 3.77 9.67
C THR A 76 -0.42 3.23 8.52
N VAL A 77 -0.79 1.96 8.54
CA VAL A 77 -1.62 1.37 7.47
C VAL A 77 -3.03 1.99 7.44
N LYS A 78 -3.62 2.31 8.60
CA LYS A 78 -4.89 3.06 8.68
C LYS A 78 -4.76 4.46 8.08
N ARG A 79 -3.70 5.20 8.45
CA ARG A 79 -3.43 6.54 7.90
C ARG A 79 -3.22 6.50 6.38
N LEU A 80 -2.69 5.40 5.85
CA LEU A 80 -2.51 5.17 4.42
C LEU A 80 -3.77 4.64 3.71
N GLY A 81 -4.89 4.47 4.44
CA GLY A 81 -6.19 4.19 3.87
C GLY A 81 -6.63 2.73 3.89
N ILE A 82 -5.92 1.83 4.59
CA ILE A 82 -6.43 0.47 4.82
C ILE A 82 -7.50 0.52 5.93
N PRO A 83 -8.76 0.16 5.66
CA PRO A 83 -9.82 0.15 6.67
C PRO A 83 -9.64 -1.02 7.66
N ASP A 84 -10.24 -0.92 8.85
CA ASP A 84 -10.14 -1.95 9.90
C ASP A 84 -10.61 -3.33 9.45
N GLU A 85 -11.67 -3.40 8.64
CA GLU A 85 -12.16 -4.65 8.05
C GLU A 85 -11.12 -5.40 7.19
N ARG A 86 -9.96 -4.78 6.89
CA ARG A 86 -8.84 -5.36 6.13
C ARG A 86 -7.53 -5.39 6.90
N ILE A 87 -7.58 -5.10 8.20
CA ILE A 87 -6.44 -5.21 9.09
C ILE A 87 -6.78 -6.27 10.13
N ILE A 88 -5.99 -7.34 10.17
CA ILE A 88 -6.07 -8.34 11.23
C ILE A 88 -4.99 -8.01 12.25
N LEU A 89 -5.41 -7.61 13.44
CA LEU A 89 -4.50 -7.25 14.53
C LEU A 89 -4.49 -8.33 15.62
N MET A 90 -3.32 -8.93 15.85
CA MET A 90 -3.09 -9.92 16.90
C MET A 90 -2.13 -9.37 17.95
N LEU A 91 -2.58 -9.21 19.19
CA LEU A 91 -1.76 -8.74 20.32
C LEU A 91 -1.74 -9.78 21.44
N ALA A 92 -0.58 -10.43 21.65
CA ALA A 92 -0.43 -11.49 22.65
C ALA A 92 -0.56 -11.01 24.10
N ASP A 93 -0.47 -9.69 24.36
CA ASP A 93 -0.66 -9.10 25.67
C ASP A 93 -1.20 -7.66 25.54
N ASP A 94 -1.67 -7.09 26.65
CA ASP A 94 -2.19 -5.73 26.70
C ASP A 94 -1.32 -4.84 27.59
N MET A 95 -0.39 -4.09 26.99
CA MET A 95 0.44 -3.15 27.74
C MET A 95 -0.31 -1.89 28.16
N ALA A 96 -1.43 -1.55 27.50
CA ALA A 96 -2.24 -0.39 27.85
C ALA A 96 -2.95 -0.61 29.21
N CYS A 97 -3.33 -1.86 29.50
CA CYS A 97 -3.93 -2.27 30.77
C CYS A 97 -2.94 -2.88 31.79
N ASN A 98 -1.64 -2.89 31.51
CA ASN A 98 -0.67 -3.51 32.40
C ASN A 98 -0.48 -2.70 33.71
N PRO A 99 -0.45 -3.30 34.90
CA PRO A 99 -0.25 -2.59 36.17
C PRO A 99 1.08 -1.82 36.28
N ARG A 100 2.08 -2.18 35.46
CA ARG A 100 3.37 -1.46 35.39
C ARG A 100 3.31 -0.21 34.50
N ASN A 101 2.22 -0.01 33.77
CA ASN A 101 2.05 1.14 32.91
C ASN A 101 1.63 2.37 33.74
N ASN A 102 2.53 3.35 33.82
CA ASN A 102 2.26 4.63 34.48
C ASN A 102 1.25 5.51 33.71
N TYR A 103 0.90 5.14 32.47
CA TYR A 103 -0.06 5.84 31.61
C TYR A 103 -1.20 4.88 31.21
N PRO A 104 -2.21 4.70 32.08
CA PRO A 104 -3.31 3.77 31.82
C PRO A 104 -3.99 4.04 30.47
N ALA A 105 -4.30 2.97 29.74
CA ALA A 105 -4.91 3.01 28.40
C ALA A 105 -4.06 3.70 27.31
N GLN A 106 -2.77 3.91 27.54
CA GLN A 106 -1.89 4.57 26.59
C GLN A 106 -0.64 3.74 26.30
N VAL A 107 -0.19 3.81 25.04
CA VAL A 107 1.00 3.12 24.55
C VAL A 107 1.82 4.09 23.71
N PHE A 108 3.13 4.16 23.89
CA PHE A 108 4.01 5.10 23.20
C PHE A 108 5.21 4.40 22.59
N ASN A 109 5.69 4.85 21.43
CA ASN A 109 6.95 4.35 20.83
C ASN A 109 8.12 5.33 20.98
N ASN A 110 7.95 6.41 21.74
CA ASN A 110 8.97 7.43 21.96
C ASN A 110 8.87 8.00 23.37
N GLU A 111 9.99 8.46 23.91
CA GLU A 111 10.10 9.01 25.28
C GLU A 111 9.28 10.30 25.47
N ASN A 112 9.08 11.07 24.41
CA ASN A 112 8.34 12.34 24.46
C ASN A 112 6.82 12.14 24.50
N HIS A 113 6.32 10.90 24.43
CA HIS A 113 4.91 10.55 24.47
C HIS A 113 4.03 11.35 23.50
N GLN A 114 4.57 11.72 22.34
CA GLN A 114 3.91 12.62 21.39
C GLN A 114 2.64 12.02 20.76
N LEU A 115 2.56 10.69 20.71
CA LEU A 115 1.50 9.96 20.04
C LEU A 115 1.09 8.73 20.84
N ASN A 116 -0.12 8.75 21.43
CA ASN A 116 -0.73 7.55 21.97
C ASN A 116 -1.09 6.59 20.81
N LEU A 117 -0.43 5.44 20.81
CA LEU A 117 -0.59 4.41 19.79
C LEU A 117 -1.85 3.58 19.96
N TYR A 118 -2.29 3.38 21.21
CA TYR A 118 -3.51 2.62 21.52
C TYR A 118 -4.74 3.46 21.17
N GLY A 119 -4.94 4.60 21.86
CA GLY A 119 -6.06 5.51 21.59
C GLY A 119 -7.43 4.80 21.55
N ASP A 120 -8.43 5.48 20.98
CA ASP A 120 -9.82 4.98 21.00
C ASP A 120 -10.18 4.11 19.79
N ASN A 121 -9.30 4.03 18.79
CA ASN A 121 -9.62 3.50 17.46
C ASN A 121 -8.80 2.25 17.09
N VAL A 122 -8.32 1.49 18.08
CA VAL A 122 -7.63 0.22 17.85
C VAL A 122 -8.62 -0.94 17.98
N GLU A 123 -8.82 -1.64 16.87
CA GLU A 123 -9.59 -2.88 16.80
C GLU A 123 -8.62 -4.05 16.87
N VAL A 124 -8.61 -4.76 18.00
CA VAL A 124 -7.83 -5.99 18.16
C VAL A 124 -8.71 -7.20 17.83
N ASP A 125 -8.29 -8.03 16.89
CA ASP A 125 -9.05 -9.21 16.47
C ASP A 125 -8.75 -10.43 17.32
N TYR A 126 -7.47 -10.62 17.66
CA TYR A 126 -7.01 -11.71 18.51
C TYR A 126 -6.27 -11.13 19.72
N ARG A 127 -6.84 -11.34 20.92
CA ARG A 127 -6.32 -10.79 22.17
C ARG A 127 -5.75 -11.89 23.05
N GLY A 128 -4.57 -11.66 23.62
CA GLY A 128 -4.03 -12.51 24.67
C GLY A 128 -3.89 -13.96 24.22
N TYR A 129 -4.61 -14.85 24.90
CA TYR A 129 -4.57 -16.29 24.65
C TYR A 129 -5.06 -16.70 23.26
N GLU A 130 -5.78 -15.85 22.54
CA GLU A 130 -6.18 -16.14 21.16
C GLU A 130 -5.01 -16.02 20.16
N VAL A 131 -3.89 -15.43 20.54
CA VAL A 131 -2.71 -15.26 19.67
C VAL A 131 -1.85 -16.52 19.70
N THR A 132 -2.30 -17.55 18.99
CA THR A 132 -1.62 -18.86 18.88
C THR A 132 -1.05 -19.07 17.48
N VAL A 133 -0.09 -19.99 17.35
CA VAL A 133 0.44 -20.40 16.05
C VAL A 133 -0.69 -20.94 15.17
N GLU A 134 -1.59 -21.75 15.74
CA GLU A 134 -2.73 -22.33 15.04
C GLU A 134 -3.66 -21.27 14.43
N ASN A 135 -4.07 -20.26 15.23
CA ASN A 135 -4.94 -19.20 14.74
C ASN A 135 -4.25 -18.37 13.66
N PHE A 136 -2.97 -18.08 13.83
CA PHE A 136 -2.16 -17.39 12.83
C PHE A 136 -2.14 -18.15 11.48
N LEU A 137 -1.82 -19.45 11.50
CA LEU A 137 -1.81 -20.28 10.29
C LEU A 137 -3.19 -20.43 9.66
N ARG A 138 -4.27 -20.48 10.46
CA ARG A 138 -5.65 -20.50 9.95
C ARG A 138 -6.01 -19.22 9.20
N ILE A 139 -5.61 -18.06 9.71
CA ILE A 139 -5.78 -16.77 9.02
C ILE A 139 -5.10 -16.81 7.63
N LEU A 140 -3.83 -17.22 7.59
CA LEU A 140 -3.07 -17.31 6.34
C LEU A 140 -3.63 -18.36 5.38
N THR A 141 -4.11 -19.50 5.84
CA THR A 141 -4.61 -20.58 4.96
C THR A 141 -6.10 -20.46 4.62
N GLY A 142 -6.84 -19.60 5.33
CA GLY A 142 -8.28 -19.38 5.19
C GLY A 142 -9.11 -20.55 5.73
N ARG A 143 -8.52 -21.42 6.54
CA ARG A 143 -9.16 -22.62 7.10
C ARG A 143 -9.81 -22.29 8.44
N HIS A 144 -10.96 -21.62 8.37
CA HIS A 144 -11.73 -21.23 9.55
C HIS A 144 -12.99 -22.10 9.69
N GLU A 145 -13.39 -22.36 10.94
CA GLU A 145 -14.72 -22.89 11.22
C GLU A 145 -15.80 -21.90 10.81
N SER A 146 -17.00 -22.39 10.52
CA SER A 146 -18.15 -21.55 10.13
C SER A 146 -18.53 -20.51 11.20
N SER A 147 -18.25 -20.81 12.47
CA SER A 147 -18.49 -19.97 13.64
C SER A 147 -17.57 -18.75 13.75
N VAL A 148 -16.39 -18.76 13.12
CA VAL A 148 -15.39 -17.68 13.25
C VAL A 148 -15.95 -16.38 12.65
N PRO A 149 -15.99 -15.24 13.36
CA PRO A 149 -16.52 -13.99 12.81
C PRO A 149 -15.76 -13.51 11.57
N ARG A 150 -16.44 -12.75 10.69
CA ARG A 150 -15.84 -12.20 9.46
C ARG A 150 -14.60 -11.33 9.75
N SER A 151 -14.63 -10.53 10.81
CA SER A 151 -13.51 -9.66 11.24
C SER A 151 -12.23 -10.44 11.56
N LYS A 152 -12.36 -11.70 12.01
CA LYS A 152 -11.22 -12.57 12.32
C LYS A 152 -10.71 -13.37 11.11
N ARG A 153 -11.14 -13.05 9.88
CA ARG A 153 -10.78 -13.80 8.68
C ARG A 153 -10.05 -12.90 7.70
N LEU A 154 -8.93 -13.37 7.16
CA LEU A 154 -8.31 -12.76 5.99
C LEU A 154 -9.17 -13.13 4.79
N LEU A 155 -9.85 -12.17 4.16
CA LEU A 155 -10.74 -12.44 3.01
C LEU A 155 -10.12 -11.95 1.70
N SER A 156 -8.81 -12.16 1.58
CA SER A 156 -8.02 -11.84 0.40
C SER A 156 -8.24 -12.85 -0.73
N ASP A 157 -7.92 -12.39 -1.94
CA ASP A 157 -8.11 -13.06 -3.22
C ASP A 157 -6.91 -12.80 -4.17
N GLU A 158 -7.04 -13.22 -5.42
CA GLU A 158 -5.95 -13.16 -6.40
C GLU A 158 -5.54 -11.73 -6.79
N GLY A 159 -6.38 -10.73 -6.48
CA GLY A 159 -6.11 -9.31 -6.70
C GLY A 159 -5.59 -8.58 -5.46
N SER A 160 -5.42 -9.28 -4.33
CA SER A 160 -5.09 -8.66 -3.04
C SER A 160 -3.59 -8.41 -2.85
N HIS A 161 -3.23 -7.27 -2.27
CA HIS A 161 -1.86 -6.97 -1.84
C HIS A 161 -1.79 -7.08 -0.32
N ILE A 162 -0.91 -7.92 0.20
CA ILE A 162 -0.91 -8.25 1.64
C ILE A 162 0.40 -7.80 2.27
N LEU A 163 0.31 -7.02 3.33
CA LEU A 163 1.39 -6.81 4.30
C LEU A 163 1.22 -7.79 5.45
N LEU A 164 2.15 -8.74 5.61
CA LEU A 164 2.29 -9.55 6.81
C LEU A 164 3.45 -8.99 7.64
N TYR A 165 3.13 -8.43 8.80
CA TYR A 165 4.11 -7.97 9.78
C TYR A 165 4.04 -8.81 11.05
N MET A 166 5.19 -9.31 11.49
CA MET A 166 5.32 -10.05 12.74
C MET A 166 6.46 -9.47 13.57
N THR A 167 6.28 -9.38 14.88
CA THR A 167 7.32 -8.95 15.82
C THR A 167 7.26 -9.76 17.10
N GLY A 168 8.43 -10.13 17.59
CA GLY A 168 8.57 -10.93 18.79
C GLY A 168 10.00 -11.42 19.02
N HIS A 169 10.12 -12.45 19.85
CA HIS A 169 11.38 -13.16 20.04
C HIS A 169 11.45 -14.35 19.11
N GLY A 170 12.64 -14.65 18.61
CA GLY A 170 12.88 -15.76 17.72
C GLY A 170 14.33 -16.21 17.82
N GLY A 171 14.67 -17.15 16.97
CA GLY A 171 16.00 -17.72 16.87
C GLY A 171 16.18 -18.38 15.52
N ASP A 172 17.06 -19.38 15.48
CA ASP A 172 17.33 -20.10 14.25
C ASP A 172 16.07 -20.85 13.81
N GLU A 173 15.49 -20.43 12.69
CA GLU A 173 14.32 -21.02 12.05
C GLU A 173 13.01 -20.97 12.85
N PHE A 174 12.88 -20.15 13.90
CA PHE A 174 11.62 -20.01 14.64
C PHE A 174 11.29 -18.60 15.14
N LEU A 175 10.00 -18.35 15.35
CA LEU A 175 9.44 -17.19 16.04
C LEU A 175 8.54 -17.68 17.20
N LYS A 176 8.82 -17.23 18.43
CA LYS A 176 8.03 -17.61 19.61
C LYS A 176 6.69 -16.90 19.65
N PHE A 177 5.65 -17.65 19.97
CA PHE A 177 4.31 -17.18 20.31
C PHE A 177 4.09 -17.38 21.81
N GLN A 178 3.59 -16.32 22.46
CA GLN A 178 3.22 -16.28 23.88
C GLN A 178 4.27 -16.80 24.88
N ASP A 179 5.55 -16.84 24.49
CA ASP A 179 6.66 -17.41 25.28
C ASP A 179 6.53 -18.91 25.60
N ASN A 180 5.66 -19.64 24.86
CA ASN A 180 5.40 -21.06 25.10
C ASN A 180 5.39 -21.92 23.81
N GLU A 181 5.02 -21.35 22.67
CA GLU A 181 4.93 -22.03 21.38
C GLU A 181 5.91 -21.40 20.39
N GLU A 182 6.23 -22.13 19.33
CA GLU A 182 7.14 -21.68 18.28
C GLU A 182 6.50 -21.90 16.91
N LEU A 183 6.41 -20.84 16.12
CA LEU A 183 6.15 -20.92 14.69
C LEU A 183 7.48 -21.24 14.00
N GLN A 184 7.57 -22.39 13.35
CA GLN A 184 8.77 -22.78 12.62
C GLN A 184 8.79 -22.18 11.21
N SER A 185 9.98 -22.03 10.64
CA SER A 185 10.19 -21.53 9.28
C SER A 185 9.43 -22.35 8.23
N HIS A 186 9.38 -23.67 8.41
CA HIS A 186 8.67 -24.59 7.51
C HIS A 186 7.14 -24.44 7.59
N ASP A 187 6.58 -24.22 8.78
CA ASP A 187 5.15 -23.97 8.95
C ASP A 187 4.71 -22.70 8.23
N LEU A 188 5.52 -21.63 8.35
CA LEU A 188 5.28 -20.37 7.64
C LEU A 188 5.40 -20.55 6.12
N ALA A 189 6.44 -21.26 5.66
CA ALA A 189 6.65 -21.55 4.24
C ALA A 189 5.47 -22.34 3.65
N ASP A 190 5.00 -23.36 4.35
CA ASP A 190 3.86 -24.18 3.93
C ASP A 190 2.55 -23.38 3.90
N ALA A 191 2.34 -22.47 4.85
CA ALA A 191 1.17 -21.58 4.83
C ALA A 191 1.22 -20.62 3.63
N VAL A 192 2.37 -20.01 3.34
CA VAL A 192 2.56 -19.11 2.19
C VAL A 192 2.39 -19.88 0.87
N LYS A 193 2.92 -21.11 0.78
CA LYS A 193 2.72 -21.99 -0.37
C LYS A 193 1.24 -22.27 -0.60
N GLN A 194 0.50 -22.62 0.45
CA GLN A 194 -0.95 -22.83 0.35
C GLN A 194 -1.71 -21.55 -0.05
N MET A 195 -1.30 -20.38 0.44
CA MET A 195 -1.86 -19.11 0.00
C MET A 195 -1.68 -18.90 -1.51
N LYS A 196 -0.49 -19.23 -2.02
CA LYS A 196 -0.16 -19.12 -3.45
C LYS A 196 -0.99 -20.10 -4.29
N GLU A 197 -1.04 -21.37 -3.89
CA GLU A 197 -1.82 -22.42 -4.58
C GLU A 197 -3.32 -22.13 -4.61
N LYS A 198 -3.83 -21.46 -3.58
CA LYS A 198 -5.24 -21.03 -3.48
C LYS A 198 -5.51 -19.63 -4.04
N HIS A 199 -4.54 -19.01 -4.70
CA HIS A 199 -4.67 -17.68 -5.30
C HIS A 199 -5.15 -16.61 -4.32
N ARG A 200 -4.60 -16.58 -3.09
CA ARG A 200 -5.07 -15.69 -2.02
C ARG A 200 -4.43 -14.30 -2.00
N PHE A 201 -3.50 -14.02 -2.91
CA PHE A 201 -2.87 -12.71 -3.04
C PHE A 201 -2.32 -12.52 -4.45
N LYS A 202 -2.26 -11.28 -4.92
CA LYS A 202 -1.46 -10.83 -6.05
C LYS A 202 0.00 -10.66 -5.65
N GLU A 203 0.25 -9.90 -4.59
CA GLU A 203 1.58 -9.67 -4.02
C GLU A 203 1.54 -9.78 -2.50
N LEU A 204 2.63 -10.30 -1.91
CA LEU A 204 2.79 -10.50 -0.48
C LEU A 204 4.12 -9.89 -0.02
N LEU A 205 4.05 -8.93 0.89
CA LEU A 205 5.21 -8.40 1.60
C LEU A 205 5.22 -8.98 3.02
N ILE A 206 6.28 -9.70 3.37
CA ILE A 206 6.49 -10.26 4.70
C ILE A 206 7.62 -9.51 5.39
N MET A 207 7.33 -8.93 6.54
CA MET A 207 8.27 -8.21 7.38
C MET A 207 8.30 -8.85 8.77
N VAL A 208 9.49 -9.25 9.23
CA VAL A 208 9.63 -9.88 10.56
C VAL A 208 10.71 -9.19 11.38
N ASP A 209 10.29 -8.57 12.47
CA ASP A 209 11.16 -7.91 13.46
C ASP A 209 11.43 -8.88 14.62
N THR A 210 12.52 -9.64 14.50
CA THR A 210 12.97 -10.63 15.49
C THR A 210 14.47 -10.92 15.39
N CYS A 211 15.04 -11.55 16.42
CA CYS A 211 16.38 -12.13 16.34
C CYS A 211 16.44 -13.22 15.26
N GLN A 212 17.49 -13.17 14.43
CA GLN A 212 17.72 -14.12 13.33
C GLN A 212 16.59 -14.21 12.29
N ALA A 213 15.79 -13.15 12.12
CA ALA A 213 14.63 -13.12 11.21
C ALA A 213 14.89 -13.67 9.79
N ALA A 214 16.12 -13.56 9.27
CA ALA A 214 16.47 -14.07 7.94
C ALA A 214 16.30 -15.60 7.80
N THR A 215 16.45 -16.36 8.88
CA THR A 215 16.33 -17.83 8.88
C THR A 215 14.87 -18.30 8.79
N LEU A 216 13.90 -17.40 9.02
CA LEU A 216 12.48 -17.70 8.79
C LEU A 216 12.11 -17.74 7.30
N PHE A 217 12.96 -17.18 6.42
CA PHE A 217 12.69 -17.10 5.00
C PHE A 217 13.43 -18.21 4.27
N SER A 218 12.69 -19.23 3.80
CA SER A 218 13.24 -20.16 2.80
C SER A 218 13.42 -19.45 1.46
N GLN A 219 14.52 -19.73 0.77
CA GLN A 219 14.76 -19.20 -0.58
C GLN A 219 13.75 -19.71 -1.61
N GLU A 220 13.11 -20.86 -1.34
CA GLU A 220 12.31 -21.59 -2.31
C GLU A 220 10.94 -20.94 -2.63
N TRP A 221 10.44 -20.05 -1.76
CA TRP A 221 9.18 -19.33 -2.00
C TRP A 221 9.34 -17.84 -2.28
N GLN A 222 10.57 -17.30 -2.23
CA GLN A 222 10.81 -15.95 -2.72
C GLN A 222 10.61 -15.95 -4.24
N SER A 223 9.71 -15.09 -4.71
CA SER A 223 9.38 -14.93 -6.13
C SER A 223 9.04 -13.48 -6.39
N GLU A 224 8.85 -13.09 -7.65
CA GLU A 224 8.46 -11.70 -7.98
C GLU A 224 7.20 -11.22 -7.24
N ARG A 225 6.35 -12.15 -6.78
CA ARG A 225 5.11 -11.88 -6.05
C ARG A 225 5.27 -11.89 -4.53
N ILE A 226 6.42 -12.30 -4.00
CA ILE A 226 6.64 -12.44 -2.56
C ILE A 226 7.97 -11.80 -2.16
N VAL A 227 7.89 -10.73 -1.37
CA VAL A 227 9.04 -9.95 -0.91
C VAL A 227 9.20 -10.13 0.60
N CYS A 228 10.40 -10.51 1.03
CA CYS A 228 10.72 -10.71 2.45
C CYS A 228 11.69 -9.62 2.95
N ARG A 229 11.46 -9.12 4.16
CA ARG A 229 12.32 -8.15 4.85
C ARG A 229 12.44 -8.51 6.33
N THR A 230 13.63 -8.30 6.87
CA THR A 230 13.97 -8.41 8.30
C THR A 230 14.19 -7.03 8.89
#